data_AF-A6RAS8-F1
#
_entry.id   AF-A6RAS8-F1
#
_cell.length_a   1.000
_cell.length_b   1.000
_cell.length_c   1.000
_cell.angle_alpha   90.00
_cell.angle_beta   90.00
_cell.angle_gamma   90.00
#
_symmetry.space_group_name_H-M   'P 1'
#
loop_
_entity.id
_entity.type
_entity.pdbx_description
1 polymer ?
#
loop_
_entity_poly.entity_id
_entity_poly.type
_entity_poly.pdbx_seq_one_letter_code
_entity_poly.pdbx_strand_id
1 'polypeptide(L)' 'MTTPQLRHQVIQIYKELLFLGREYPLGYQFFRERLHRAFASQAHVTDEAKIVDGIRRAEYVKKEIEAL' A
#
# COMPACT_ATOMS: atom_id res chain seq x y z
N MET A 1 -3.20 -2.41 19.97
CA MET A 1 -2.09 -3.23 19.43
C MET A 1 -2.57 -3.79 18.11
N THR A 2 -1.85 -3.59 17.01
CA THR A 2 -2.27 -4.17 15.72
C THR A 2 -2.11 -5.69 15.77
N THR A 3 -3.17 -6.43 15.48
CA THR A 3 -3.10 -7.89 15.35
C THR A 3 -1.97 -8.28 14.38
N PRO A 4 -1.11 -9.27 14.70
CA PRO A 4 0.00 -9.69 13.83
C PRO A 4 -0.42 -9.96 12.37
N GLN A 5 -1.66 -10.41 12.19
CA GLN A 5 -2.28 -10.69 10.89
C GLN A 5 -2.44 -9.42 10.04
N LEU A 6 -2.92 -8.32 10.62
CA LEU A 6 -3.11 -7.06 9.88
C LEU A 6 -1.78 -6.46 9.44
N ARG A 7 -0.76 -6.52 10.30
CA ARG A 7 0.60 -6.07 9.95
C ARG A 7 1.15 -6.83 8.74
N HIS A 8 0.93 -8.15 8.69
CA HIS A 8 1.38 -8.97 7.57
C HIS A 8 0.67 -8.59 6.26
N GLN A 9 -0.65 -8.37 6.30
CA GLN A 9 -1.42 -7.92 5.14
C GLN A 9 -0.93 -6.56 4.62
N VAL A 10 -0.69 -5.59 5.50
CA VAL A 10 -0.13 -4.27 5.11
C VAL A 10 1.23 -4.41 4.42
N ILE A 11 2.11 -5.25 4.96
CA ILE A 11 3.44 -5.49 4.37
C ILE A 11 3.31 -6.17 3.01
N GLN A 12 2.40 -7.13 2.88
CA GLN A 12 2.17 -7.85 1.63
C GLN A 12 1.69 -6.89 0.52
N ILE A 13 0.61 -6.14 0.76
CA ILE A 13 0.06 -5.23 -0.26
C ILE A 13 1.06 -4.12 -0.64
N TYR A 14 1.87 -3.65 0.31
CA TYR A 14 2.96 -2.70 0.02
C TYR A 14 3.99 -3.28 -0.96
N LYS A 15 4.39 -4.54 -0.76
CA LYS A 15 5.35 -5.23 -1.65
C LYS A 15 4.74 -5.50 -3.03
N GLU A 16 3.48 -5.89 -3.09
CA GLU A 16 2.75 -6.11 -4.35
C GLU A 16 2.66 -4.82 -5.16
N LEU A 17 2.29 -3.70 -4.52
CA LEU A 17 2.25 -2.39 -5.18
C LEU A 17 3.64 -1.96 -5.68
N LEU A 18 4.71 -2.18 -4.90
CA LEU A 18 6.08 -1.92 -5.38
C LEU A 18 6.47 -2.77 -6.59
N PHE A 19 6.01 -4.02 -6.65
CA PHE A 19 6.27 -4.90 -7.78
C PHE A 19 5.56 -4.39 -9.04
N LEU A 20 4.26 -4.09 -8.94
CA LEU A 20 3.46 -3.56 -10.04
C LEU A 20 3.97 -2.20 -10.53
N GLY A 21 4.40 -1.33 -9.62
CA GLY A 21 4.88 0.01 -9.96
C GLY A 21 6.23 0.05 -10.69
N ARG A 22 6.88 -1.09 -10.98
CA ARG A 22 8.17 -1.13 -11.69
C ARG A 22 8.07 -0.59 -13.12
N GLU A 23 6.94 -0.80 -13.77
CA GLU A 23 6.67 -0.36 -15.14
C GLU A 23 5.82 0.92 -15.18
N TYR A 24 5.71 1.64 -14.07
CA TYR A 24 4.88 2.83 -13.98
C TYR A 24 5.32 3.91 -14.99
N PRO A 25 4.40 4.59 -15.72
CA PRO A 25 4.76 5.49 -16.82
C PRO A 25 5.69 6.65 -16.45
N LEU A 26 5.59 7.14 -15.20
CA LEU A 26 6.43 8.22 -14.69
C LEU A 26 7.74 7.72 -14.05
N GLY A 27 8.03 6.42 -14.17
CA GLY A 27 9.20 5.75 -13.64
C GLY A 27 9.02 5.16 -12.24
N TYR A 28 9.76 4.09 -11.97
CA TYR A 28 9.68 3.35 -10.70
C TYR A 28 10.04 4.20 -9.48
N GLN A 29 11.05 5.08 -9.58
CA GLN A 29 11.43 5.94 -8.46
C GLN A 29 10.28 6.88 -8.05
N PHE A 30 9.63 7.50 -9.03
CA PHE A 30 8.48 8.37 -8.81
C PHE A 30 7.34 7.62 -8.09
N PHE A 31 7.02 6.42 -8.58
CA PHE A 31 5.99 5.57 -7.98
C PHE A 31 6.36 5.17 -6.54
N ARG A 32 7.58 4.65 -6.34
CA ARG A 32 8.08 4.18 -5.04
C ARG A 32 8.05 5.28 -3.99
N GLU A 33 8.49 6.49 -4.32
CA GLU A 33 8.48 7.60 -3.38
C GLU A 33 7.05 7.98 -2.95
N ARG A 34 6.10 8.04 -3.89
CA ARG A 34 4.70 8.34 -3.59
C ARG A 34 4.04 7.24 -2.76
N LEU A 35 4.27 5.99 -3.11
CA LEU A 35 3.77 4.84 -2.37
C LEU A 35 4.31 4.86 -0.93
N HIS A 36 5.62 5.06 -0.75
CA HIS A 36 6.23 5.13 0.56
C HIS A 36 5.63 6.26 1.41
N ARG A 37 5.47 7.47 0.85
CA ARG A 37 4.86 8.60 1.56
C ARG A 37 3.42 8.30 1.97
N ALA A 38 2.63 7.65 1.11
CA ALA A 38 1.25 7.27 1.43
C ALA A 38 1.19 6.32 2.65
N PHE A 39 1.99 5.25 2.65
CA PHE A 39 2.03 4.30 3.77
C PHE A 39 2.63 4.93 5.04
N ALA A 40 3.72 5.69 4.91
CA ALA A 40 4.38 6.35 6.04
C ALA A 40 3.45 7.37 6.73
N SER A 41 2.63 8.10 5.98
CA SER A 41 1.67 9.06 6.55
C SER A 41 0.64 8.41 7.48
N GLN A 42 0.39 7.11 7.33
CA GLN A 42 -0.56 6.33 8.13
C GLN A 42 0.11 5.46 9.20
N ALA A 43 1.44 5.54 9.38
CA ALA A 43 2.18 4.67 10.30
C ALA A 43 1.78 4.82 11.78
N HIS A 44 1.11 5.93 12.15
CA HIS A 44 0.61 6.19 13.50
C HIS A 44 -0.78 5.55 13.76
N VAL A 45 -1.43 5.00 12.74
CA VAL A 45 -2.76 4.40 12.88
C VAL A 45 -2.65 3.06 13.62
N THR A 46 -3.37 2.96 14.74
CA THR A 46 -3.40 1.76 15.59
C THR A 46 -4.80 1.13 15.71
N ASP A 47 -5.82 1.81 15.18
CA ASP A 47 -7.20 1.35 15.12
C ASP A 47 -7.34 0.28 14.03
N GLU A 48 -7.82 -0.91 14.40
CA GLU A 48 -7.90 -2.06 13.49
C GLU A 48 -8.87 -1.83 12.34
N ALA A 49 -10.02 -1.18 12.57
CA ALA A 49 -10.99 -0.89 11.52
C ALA A 49 -10.40 0.05 10.47
N LYS A 50 -9.67 1.09 10.92
CA LYS A 50 -8.96 2.01 10.01
C LYS A 50 -7.86 1.31 9.22
N ILE A 51 -7.16 0.35 9.83
CA ILE A 51 -6.13 -0.43 9.12
C ILE A 51 -6.78 -1.31 8.05
N VAL A 52 -7.89 -1.98 8.36
CA VAL A 52 -8.66 -2.78 7.40
C VAL A 52 -9.14 -1.92 6.23
N ASP A 53 -9.66 -0.72 6.49
CA ASP A 53 -10.08 0.21 5.43
C ASP A 53 -8.89 0.71 4.60
N GLY A 54 -7.75 0.95 5.24
CA GLY A 54 -6.49 1.27 4.55
C GLY A 54 -6.05 0.15 3.60
N ILE A 55 -6.13 -1.11 4.03
CA ILE A 55 -5.84 -2.29 3.20
C ILE A 55 -6.82 -2.37 2.02
N ARG A 56 -8.13 -2.22 2.25
CA ARG A 56 -9.15 -2.21 1.18
C ARG A 56 -8.88 -1.13 0.14
N ARG A 57 -8.47 0.06 0.57
CA ARG A 57 -8.08 1.15 -0.34
C ARG A 57 -6.82 0.80 -1.14
N ALA A 58 -5.83 0.17 -0.52
CA ALA A 58 -4.63 -0.28 -1.21
C ALA A 58 -4.94 -1.36 -2.27
N GLU A 59 -5.84 -2.30 -1.97
CA GLU A 59 -6.34 -3.29 -2.93
C GLU A 59 -7.08 -2.66 -4.11
N TYR A 60 -7.87 -1.60 -3.87
CA TYR A 60 -8.51 -0.86 -4.95
C TYR A 60 -7.46 -0.20 -5.86
N VAL A 61 -6.47 0.48 -5.29
CA VAL A 61 -5.38 1.11 -6.04
C VAL A 61 -4.54 0.07 -6.81
N LYS A 62 -4.34 -1.12 -6.25
CA LYS A 62 -3.66 -2.23 -6.93
C LYS A 62 -4.37 -2.58 -8.24
N LYS A 63 -5.71 -2.76 -8.22
CA LYS A 63 -6.50 -3.05 -9.41
C LYS A 63 -6.43 -1.95 -10.47
N GLU A 64 -6.41 -0.69 -10.04
CA GLU A 64 -6.23 0.44 -10.96
C GLU A 64 -4.87 0.38 -11.66
N ILE A 65 -3.80 0.04 -10.93
CA ILE A 65 -2.45 -0.09 -11.50
C ILE A 65 -2.35 -1.31 -12.42
N GLU A 66 -2.99 -2.42 -12.09
CA GLU A 66 -3.05 -3.61 -12.95
C GLU A 66 -3.78 -3.36 -14.28
N ALA A 67 -4.63 -2.33 -14.33
CA ALA A 67 -5.39 -1.94 -15.52
C ALA A 67 -4.75 -0.81 -16.34
N LEU A 68 -3.62 -0.25 -15.88
CA LEU A 68 -2.82 0.76 -16.61
C LEU A 68 -1.90 0.09 -17.65
#